data_AF-X0RJB1-F1
#
_entry.id   AF-X0RJB1-F1
#
_cell.length_a   1.000
_cell.length_b   1.000
_cell.length_c   1.000
_cell.angle_alpha   90.00
_cell.angle_beta   90.00
_cell.angle_gamma   90.00
#
_symmetry.space_group_name_H-M   'P 1'
#
loop_
_entity.id
_entity.type
_entity.pdbx_description
1 polymer ?
#
loop_
_entity_poly.entity_id
_entity_poly.type
_entity_poly.pdbx_seq_one_letter_code
_entity_poly.pdbx_strand_id
1 'polypeptide(L)' 'MKILKIDNSQGYYLLDQGEYAPVDKITKDDLLRLVGLTLGSEVDFDEFTDEKLKNQAHQII' A
#
# COMPACT_ATOMS: atom_id res chain seq x y z
N MET A 1 -6.42 11.59 1.09
CA MET A 1 -5.69 11.02 2.26
C MET A 1 -4.90 9.81 1.80
N LYS A 2 -3.60 9.71 2.12
CA LYS A 2 -2.77 8.59 1.63
C LYS A 2 -3.11 7.30 2.35
N ILE A 3 -3.72 6.32 1.66
CA ILE A 3 -4.16 5.05 2.28
C ILE A 3 -3.26 3.87 1.94
N LEU A 4 -2.50 3.98 0.86
CA LEU A 4 -1.44 3.05 0.48
C LEU A 4 -0.16 3.85 0.25
N LYS A 5 0.95 3.36 0.80
CA LYS A 5 2.28 3.94 0.60
C LYS A 5 3.30 2.85 0.31
N ILE A 6 4.32 3.18 -0.45
CA ILE A 6 5.48 2.30 -0.64
C ILE A 6 6.66 2.95 0.08
N ASP A 7 7.29 2.19 0.98
CA ASP A 7 8.47 2.64 1.73
C ASP A 7 9.48 1.49 1.86
N ASN A 8 10.76 1.79 1.69
CA ASN A 8 11.85 0.80 1.77
C ASN A 8 11.60 -0.51 0.96
N SER A 9 11.10 -0.37 -0.28
CA SER A 9 10.72 -1.49 -1.17
C SER A 9 9.61 -2.42 -0.64
N GLN A 10 8.84 -1.96 0.35
CA GLN A 10 7.69 -2.68 0.89
C GLN A 10 6.43 -1.81 0.81
N GLY A 11 5.31 -2.42 0.42
CA GLY A 11 4.01 -1.75 0.44
C GLY A 11 3.44 -1.73 1.86
N TYR A 12 2.80 -0.62 2.22
CA TYR A 12 2.10 -0.43 3.48
C TYR A 12 0.69 0.13 3.25
N TYR A 13 -0.24 -0.24 4.12
CA TYR A 13 -1.62 0.25 4.12
C TYR A 13 -1.94 0.95 5.44
N LEU A 14 -2.84 1.93 5.37
CA LEU A 14 -3.31 2.69 6.53
C LEU A 14 -4.22 1.81 7.41
N LEU A 15 -3.95 1.79 8.71
CA LEU A 15 -4.75 1.17 9.76
C LEU A 15 -5.76 2.17 10.34
N ASP A 16 -6.75 1.65 11.06
CA ASP A 16 -7.88 2.45 11.58
C ASP A 16 -7.40 3.49 12.61
N GLN A 17 -6.30 3.15 13.28
CA GLN A 17 -5.64 4.00 14.27
C GLN A 17 -4.72 5.06 13.65
N GLY A 18 -4.65 5.16 12.31
CA GLY A 18 -3.76 6.08 11.59
C GLY A 18 -2.32 5.59 11.42
N GLU A 19 -2.01 4.39 11.93
CA GLU A 19 -0.73 3.72 11.71
C GLU A 19 -0.65 3.05 10.34
N TYR A 20 0.53 2.60 9.94
CA TYR A 20 0.72 1.87 8.68
C TYR A 20 1.21 0.46 8.96
N ALA A 21 0.53 -0.53 8.39
CA ALA A 21 0.93 -1.92 8.43
C ALA A 21 1.45 -2.38 7.07
N PRO A 22 2.41 -3.32 7.02
CA PRO A 22 2.88 -3.89 5.76
C PRO A 22 1.75 -4.63 5.05
N VAL A 23 1.63 -4.44 3.73
CA VAL A 23 0.60 -5.08 2.87
C VAL A 23 0.62 -6.60 2.96
N ASP A 24 1.75 -7.21 3.27
CA ASP A 24 1.86 -8.66 3.51
C ASP A 24 0.96 -9.18 4.65
N LYS A 25 0.60 -8.30 5.61
CA LYS A 25 -0.29 -8.64 6.74
C LYS A 25 -1.75 -8.27 6.49
N ILE A 26 -2.09 -7.80 5.28
CA ILE A 26 -3.43 -7.31 4.99
C ILE A 26 -4.48 -8.43 5.10
N THR A 27 -5.53 -8.17 5.85
CA THR A 27 -6.65 -9.10 6.00
C THR A 27 -7.84 -8.70 5.13
N LYS A 28 -8.82 -9.60 5.01
CA LYS A 28 -10.07 -9.30 4.29
C LYS A 28 -10.82 -8.11 4.88
N ASP A 29 -10.84 -8.01 6.21
CA ASP A 29 -11.48 -6.89 6.91
C ASP A 29 -10.76 -5.57 6.64
N ASP A 30 -9.43 -5.58 6.57
CA ASP A 30 -8.64 -4.40 6.18
C ASP A 30 -8.97 -3.95 4.75
N LEU A 31 -9.07 -4.88 3.81
CA LEU A 31 -9.46 -4.58 2.42
C LEU A 31 -10.84 -3.94 2.35
N LEU A 32 -11.83 -4.50 3.06
CA LEU A 32 -13.18 -3.92 3.12
C LEU A 32 -13.16 -2.51 3.70
N ARG A 33 -12.34 -2.25 4.72
CA ARG A 33 -12.20 -0.92 5.31
C ARG A 33 -11.56 0.07 4.35
N LEU A 34 -10.47 -0.32 3.67
CA LEU A 34 -9.81 0.51 2.67
C LEU A 34 -10.76 0.87 1.53
N VAL A 35 -11.53 -0.09 1.02
CA VAL A 35 -12.59 0.15 0.02
C VAL A 35 -13.63 1.14 0.57
N GLY A 36 -14.07 0.97 1.82
CA GLY A 36 -14.98 1.91 2.47
C GLY A 36 -14.44 3.34 2.51
N LEU A 37 -13.14 3.52 2.82
CA LEU A 37 -12.48 4.81 2.81
C LEU A 37 -12.47 5.45 1.41
N THR A 38 -12.27 4.65 0.36
CA THR A 38 -12.29 5.13 -1.03
C THR A 38 -13.67 5.60 -1.50
N LEU A 39 -14.73 5.06 -0.90
CA LEU A 39 -16.12 5.41 -1.23
C LEU A 39 -16.60 6.63 -0.43
N GLY A 40 -16.00 6.88 0.75
CA GLY A 40 -16.41 7.94 1.66
C GLY A 40 -15.59 9.22 1.58
N SER A 41 -14.41 9.22 0.96
CA SER A 41 -13.51 10.37 0.92
C SER A 41 -12.54 10.31 -0.26
N GLU A 42 -11.99 11.47 -0.65
CA GLU A 42 -10.86 11.51 -1.59
C GLU A 42 -9.62 10.90 -0.95
N VAL A 43 -9.30 9.70 -1.41
CA VAL A 43 -8.11 8.95 -1.03
C VAL A 43 -7.05 9.11 -2.11
N ASP A 44 -5.80 9.11 -1.67
CA ASP A 44 -4.63 9.25 -2.52
C ASP A 44 -3.82 7.95 -2.43
N PHE A 45 -3.27 7.52 -3.55
CA PHE A 45 -2.51 6.29 -3.67
C PHE A 45 -1.12 6.63 -4.18
N ASP A 46 -0.08 6.08 -3.56
CA ASP A 46 1.21 6.07 -4.23
C ASP A 46 1.08 5.36 -5.56
N GLU A 47 1.53 6.04 -6.62
CA GLU A 47 1.61 5.44 -7.94
C GLU A 47 2.48 4.18 -7.85
N PHE A 48 1.90 3.06 -8.28
CA PHE A 48 2.62 1.79 -8.34
C PHE A 48 3.66 1.92 -9.45
N THR A 49 4.93 2.07 -9.08
CA THR A 49 6.04 2.12 -10.03
C THR A 49 6.98 0.96 -9.74
N ASP A 50 7.18 0.10 -10.74
CA ASP A 50 8.12 -1.03 -10.73
C ASP A 50 9.52 -0.65 -10.21
N GLU A 51 9.94 0.59 -10.46
CA GLU A 51 11.23 1.16 -10.02
C GLU A 51 11.37 1.24 -8.49
N LYS A 52 10.28 1.37 -7.73
CA LYS A 52 10.32 1.43 -6.25
C LYS A 52 10.35 0.04 -5.58
N LEU A 53 9.96 -1.00 -6.31
CA LEU A 53 9.90 -2.40 -5.83
C LEU A 53 11.13 -3.23 -6.25
N LYS A 54 11.97 -2.72 -7.16
CA LYS A 54 13.10 -3.45 -7.73
C LYS A 54 14.25 -3.66 -6.75
N ASN A 55 14.23 -4.82 -6.10
CA ASN A 55 15.42 -5.63 -5.93
C ASN A 55 16.07 -5.85 -7.30
N GLN A 56 17.30 -5.38 -7.48
CA GLN A 56 18.15 -5.61 -8.65
C GLN A 56 18.59 -7.08 -8.75
N ALA A 57 17.68 -8.02 -9.01
CA ALA A 57 18.00 -9.44 -9.17
C ALA A 57 17.42 -10.07 -10.46
N HIS A 58 16.95 -9.25 -11.41
CA HIS A 58 16.49 -9.72 -12.74
C HIS A 58 17.02 -8.83 -13.88
N GLN A 59 18.29 -8.41 -13.79
CA GLN A 59 19.04 -7.85 -14.93
C GLN A 59 20.18 -8.77 -15.37
N ILE A 60 19.91 -10.09 -15.42
CA ILE A 60 20.73 -11.03 -16.19
C ILE A 60 19.78 -11.99 -16.87
N ILE A 61 19.59 -11.82 -18.19
CA ILE A 61 19.87 -12.76 -19.30
C ILE A 61 19.64 -11.99 -20.60
#